data_AF-A0A9Q7SHN4-F1
#
_entry.id   AF-A0A9Q7SHN4-F1
#
_cell.length_a   1.000
_cell.length_b   1.000
_cell.length_c   1.000
_cell.angle_alpha   90.00
_cell.angle_beta   90.00
_cell.angle_gamma   90.00
#
_symmetry.space_group_name_H-M   'P 1'
#
loop_
_entity.id
_entity.type
_entity.pdbx_description
1 polymer ?
#
loop_
_entity_poly.entity_id
_entity_poly.type
_entity_poly.pdbx_seq_one_letter_code
_entity_poly.pdbx_strand_id
1 'polypeptide(L)'
;MIKHTRTAAILATAAASIALAPVAVADTQMSGHYTETTTNRESGQTITNHWFFTPCGDGCATVQLCDNAKRENCETAKAQLSDGRWKMDVSDIDVGCPDGSTIPKAAHFHYEWNPSSLSGTGEGTREGPGCPGLVTPVRAITDIQLKLV
;
A
#
# COMPACT_ATOMS: atom_id res chain seq x y z
N MET A 1 -82.86 -5.45 -31.89
CA MET A 1 -82.08 -4.36 -31.27
C MET A 1 -81.96 -4.66 -29.79
N ILE A 2 -80.84 -4.82 -29.08
CA ILE A 2 -79.39 -4.72 -29.28
C ILE A 2 -78.78 -5.61 -28.15
N LYS A 3 -77.82 -6.49 -28.45
CA LYS A 3 -77.01 -7.28 -27.47
C LYS A 3 -75.83 -6.42 -27.02
N HIS A 4 -75.58 -6.22 -25.72
CA HIS A 4 -74.31 -5.63 -25.25
C HIS A 4 -73.58 -6.50 -24.21
N THR A 5 -72.28 -6.56 -24.47
CA THR A 5 -71.27 -7.55 -24.09
C THR A 5 -70.58 -7.17 -22.78
N ARG A 6 -70.07 -8.18 -22.05
CA ARG A 6 -69.24 -8.03 -20.85
C ARG A 6 -67.86 -7.44 -21.18
N THR A 7 -67.32 -6.58 -20.32
CA THR A 7 -65.90 -6.18 -20.37
C THR A 7 -65.28 -6.37 -19.00
N ALA A 8 -64.34 -7.32 -18.89
CA ALA A 8 -63.48 -7.50 -17.73
C ALA A 8 -62.18 -6.73 -17.98
N ALA A 9 -61.77 -5.89 -17.03
CA ALA A 9 -60.49 -5.18 -17.08
C ALA A 9 -59.39 -6.05 -16.43
N ILE A 10 -58.35 -6.37 -17.20
CA ILE A 10 -57.15 -7.04 -16.71
C ILE A 10 -56.12 -5.95 -16.41
N LEU A 11 -55.80 -5.75 -15.13
CA LEU A 11 -54.68 -4.90 -14.69
C LEU A 11 -53.39 -5.72 -14.80
N ALA A 12 -52.51 -5.34 -15.73
CA ALA A 12 -51.16 -5.89 -15.84
C ALA A 12 -50.20 -5.07 -14.97
N THR A 13 -49.70 -5.65 -13.89
CA THR A 13 -48.60 -5.10 -13.08
C THR A 13 -47.26 -5.54 -13.67
N ALA A 14 -46.49 -4.60 -14.22
CA ALA A 14 -45.12 -4.84 -14.65
C ALA A 14 -44.18 -4.92 -13.44
N ALA A 15 -43.50 -6.05 -13.25
CA ALA A 15 -42.45 -6.21 -12.25
C ALA A 15 -41.12 -5.67 -12.81
N ALA A 16 -40.58 -4.63 -12.20
CA ALA A 16 -39.24 -4.12 -12.52
C ALA A 16 -38.19 -4.98 -11.81
N SER A 17 -37.49 -5.83 -12.54
CA SER A 17 -36.34 -6.58 -12.04
C SER A 17 -35.14 -5.63 -11.92
N ILE A 18 -34.76 -5.29 -10.69
CA ILE A 18 -33.53 -4.55 -10.41
C ILE A 18 -32.36 -5.53 -10.51
N ALA A 19 -31.71 -5.58 -11.67
CA ALA A 19 -30.46 -6.31 -11.83
C ALA A 19 -29.35 -5.54 -11.11
N LEU A 20 -28.97 -5.99 -9.91
CA LEU A 20 -27.75 -5.55 -9.25
C LEU A 20 -26.55 -6.12 -10.03
N ALA A 21 -25.83 -5.25 -10.73
CA ALA A 21 -24.56 -5.65 -11.35
C ALA A 21 -23.58 -6.09 -10.25
N PRO A 22 -22.84 -7.20 -10.42
CA PRO A 22 -21.80 -7.58 -9.47
C PRO A 22 -20.75 -6.47 -9.41
N VAL A 23 -20.49 -5.95 -8.20
CA VAL A 23 -19.40 -5.02 -7.96
C VAL A 23 -18.11 -5.83 -8.10
N ALA A 24 -17.34 -5.59 -9.16
CA ALA A 24 -16.01 -6.17 -9.30
C ALA A 24 -15.14 -5.59 -8.18
N VAL A 25 -14.88 -6.37 -7.14
CA VAL A 25 -13.83 -6.05 -6.17
C VAL A 25 -12.53 -6.23 -6.93
N ALA A 26 -11.87 -5.13 -7.30
CA ALA A 26 -10.51 -5.21 -7.80
C ALA A 26 -9.70 -5.97 -6.76
N ASP A 27 -8.91 -6.96 -7.18
CA ASP A 27 -8.07 -7.72 -6.27
C ASP A 27 -7.03 -6.76 -5.68
N THR A 28 -7.28 -6.28 -4.46
CA THR A 28 -6.40 -5.34 -3.75
C THR A 28 -5.28 -6.06 -3.02
N GLN A 29 -5.23 -7.40 -3.11
CA GLN A 29 -4.25 -8.22 -2.41
C GLN A 29 -2.85 -8.04 -3.02
N MET A 30 -1.89 -7.64 -2.18
CA MET A 30 -0.49 -7.54 -2.59
C MET A 30 0.16 -8.93 -2.60
N SER A 31 0.86 -9.25 -3.69
CA SER A 31 1.61 -10.50 -3.85
C SER A 31 2.72 -10.32 -4.88
N GLY A 32 3.89 -10.91 -4.65
CA GLY A 32 5.01 -10.91 -5.60
C GLY A 32 6.08 -9.88 -5.30
N HIS A 33 6.91 -9.60 -6.30
CA HIS A 33 8.08 -8.73 -6.19
C HIS A 33 7.78 -7.34 -6.73
N TYR A 34 8.07 -6.33 -5.93
CA TYR A 34 7.93 -4.93 -6.29
C TYR A 34 9.28 -4.24 -6.14
N THR A 35 9.56 -3.36 -7.08
CA THR A 35 10.56 -2.31 -6.87
C THR A 35 9.86 -1.15 -6.16
N GLU A 36 10.46 -0.70 -5.08
CA GLU A 36 10.02 0.46 -4.31
C GLU A 36 10.98 1.60 -4.58
N THR A 37 10.45 2.76 -4.98
CA THR A 37 11.22 3.99 -5.10
C THR A 37 10.76 4.97 -4.04
N THR A 38 11.66 5.27 -3.10
CA THR A 38 11.44 6.28 -2.07
C THR A 38 12.07 7.59 -2.53
N THR A 39 11.36 8.69 -2.40
CA THR A 39 11.88 10.05 -2.58
C THR A 39 11.73 10.83 -1.28
N ASN A 40 12.83 11.31 -0.71
CA ASN A 40 12.78 12.19 0.45
C ASN A 40 12.25 13.57 0.03
N ARG A 41 11.19 14.06 0.68
CA ARG A 41 10.56 15.33 0.29
C ARG A 41 11.41 16.57 0.57
N GLU A 42 12.29 16.50 1.57
CA GLU A 42 13.12 17.64 1.96
C GLU A 42 14.37 17.74 1.09
N SER A 43 15.08 16.61 0.87
CA SER A 43 16.32 16.59 0.10
C SER A 43 16.12 16.33 -1.39
N GLY A 44 14.96 15.80 -1.79
CA GLY A 44 14.70 15.31 -3.15
C GLY A 44 15.49 14.04 -3.51
N GLN A 45 16.28 13.48 -2.58
CA GLN A 45 17.07 12.29 -2.83
C GLN A 45 16.16 11.08 -3.02
N THR A 46 16.50 10.24 -4.01
CA THR A 46 15.79 9.00 -4.31
C THR A 46 16.64 7.77 -3.99
N ILE A 47 15.98 6.73 -3.48
CA ILE A 47 16.56 5.40 -3.31
C ILE A 47 15.58 4.37 -3.87
N THR A 48 16.12 3.22 -4.28
CA THR A 48 15.31 2.11 -4.80
C THR A 48 15.61 0.84 -4.02
N ASN A 49 14.55 0.20 -3.51
CA ASN A 49 14.59 -1.04 -2.76
C ASN A 49 13.71 -2.11 -3.43
N HIS A 50 13.77 -3.34 -2.92
CA HIS A 50 13.01 -4.48 -3.40
C HIS A 50 12.11 -5.03 -2.29
N TRP A 51 10.80 -5.04 -2.55
CA TRP A 51 9.79 -5.47 -1.59
C TRP A 51 9.10 -6.73 -2.10
N PHE A 52 9.12 -7.79 -1.30
CA PHE A 52 8.52 -9.08 -1.63
C PHE A 52 7.29 -9.33 -0.76
N PHE A 53 6.11 -9.31 -1.37
CA PHE A 53 4.83 -9.50 -0.69
C PHE A 53 4.38 -10.96 -0.77
N THR A 54 3.97 -11.50 0.37
CA THR A 54 3.32 -12.81 0.49
C THR A 54 1.98 -12.64 1.20
N PRO A 55 0.84 -12.96 0.57
CA PRO A 55 -0.46 -12.91 1.23
C PRO A 55 -0.48 -13.73 2.53
N CYS A 56 -1.07 -13.17 3.59
CA CYS A 56 -1.24 -13.84 4.89
C CYS A 56 -2.71 -13.93 5.35
N GLY A 57 -3.64 -13.71 4.43
CA GLY A 57 -5.08 -13.63 4.68
C GLY A 57 -5.66 -12.37 4.02
N ASP A 58 -6.98 -12.24 4.06
CA ASP A 58 -7.68 -11.09 3.47
C ASP A 58 -7.16 -9.77 4.05
N GLY A 59 -6.67 -8.88 3.17
CA GLY A 59 -6.11 -7.59 3.59
C GLY A 59 -4.81 -7.70 4.40
N CYS A 60 -4.10 -8.83 4.31
CA CYS A 60 -2.84 -9.07 5.01
C CYS A 60 -1.74 -9.45 4.01
N ALA A 61 -0.57 -8.83 4.11
CA ALA A 61 0.63 -9.31 3.44
C ALA A 61 1.85 -9.26 4.36
N THR A 62 2.62 -10.35 4.41
CA THR A 62 3.98 -10.31 4.95
C THR A 62 4.88 -9.69 3.88
N VAL A 63 5.76 -8.79 4.28
CA VAL A 63 6.65 -8.06 3.37
C VAL A 63 8.09 -8.33 3.78
N GLN A 64 8.94 -8.65 2.81
CA GLN A 64 10.39 -8.59 3.00
C GLN A 64 10.96 -7.40 2.22
N LEU A 65 11.59 -6.49 2.95
CA LEU A 65 12.21 -5.27 2.44
C LEU A 65 13.70 -5.53 2.31
N CYS A 66 14.21 -5.50 1.08
CA CYS A 66 15.59 -5.85 0.76
C CYS A 66 16.24 -4.75 -0.08
N ASP A 67 17.52 -4.49 0.14
CA ASP A 67 18.31 -3.57 -0.70
C ASP A 67 18.64 -4.17 -2.07
N ASN A 68 18.36 -5.46 -2.29
CA ASN A 68 18.72 -6.19 -3.50
C ASN A 68 17.61 -7.15 -3.97
N ALA A 69 17.57 -7.39 -5.28
CA ALA A 69 16.60 -8.28 -5.91
C ALA A 69 16.82 -9.78 -5.59
N LYS A 70 17.97 -10.16 -5.03
CA LYS A 70 18.27 -11.55 -4.66
C LYS A 70 17.59 -11.97 -3.37
N ARG A 71 16.91 -11.04 -2.67
CA ARG A 71 16.19 -11.30 -1.42
C ARG A 71 17.12 -11.76 -0.30
N GLU A 72 18.30 -11.15 -0.24
CA GLU A 72 19.33 -11.37 0.78
C GLU A 72 19.30 -10.25 1.83
N ASN A 73 19.52 -10.59 3.11
CA ASN A 73 19.59 -9.64 4.24
C ASN A 73 18.40 -8.66 4.31
N CYS A 74 17.19 -9.21 4.25
CA CYS A 74 15.97 -8.42 4.23
C CYS A 74 15.37 -8.23 5.62
N GLU A 75 14.77 -7.08 5.84
CA GLU A 75 13.89 -6.87 7.00
C GLU A 75 12.48 -7.38 6.71
N THR A 76 11.80 -7.87 7.74
CA THR A 76 10.45 -8.43 7.61
C THR A 76 9.43 -7.56 8.33
N ALA A 77 8.35 -7.24 7.63
CA ALA A 77 7.23 -6.46 8.15
C ALA A 77 5.89 -7.12 7.80
N LYS A 78 4.82 -6.55 8.34
CA LYS A 78 3.44 -6.92 7.99
C LYS A 78 2.69 -5.70 7.51
N ALA A 79 2.15 -5.79 6.30
CA ALA A 79 1.24 -4.81 5.74
C ALA A 79 -0.21 -5.24 5.98
N GLN A 80 -1.07 -4.28 6.34
CA GLN A 80 -2.50 -4.47 6.53
C GLN A 80 -3.30 -3.48 5.69
N LEU A 81 -4.34 -3.98 5.01
CA LEU A 81 -5.28 -3.15 4.27
C LEU A 81 -6.38 -2.69 5.23
N SER A 82 -6.42 -1.39 5.51
CA SER A 82 -7.46 -0.76 6.32
C SER A 82 -7.82 0.60 5.74
N ASP A 83 -9.10 0.98 5.79
CA ASP A 83 -9.59 2.25 5.22
C ASP A 83 -9.24 2.45 3.74
N GLY A 84 -9.18 1.35 2.97
CA GLY A 84 -8.84 1.37 1.54
C GLY A 84 -7.36 1.65 1.24
N ARG A 85 -6.48 1.66 2.25
CA ARG A 85 -5.04 1.84 2.10
C ARG A 85 -4.26 0.72 2.76
N TRP A 86 -3.16 0.35 2.15
CA TRP A 86 -2.18 -0.51 2.82
C TRP A 86 -1.39 0.32 3.80
N LYS A 87 -1.21 -0.22 5.01
CA LYS A 87 -0.44 0.37 6.09
C LYS A 87 0.60 -0.62 6.57
N MET A 88 1.82 -0.16 6.85
CA MET A 88 2.91 -1.00 7.31
C MET A 88 3.83 -0.20 8.23
N ASP A 89 4.06 -0.72 9.42
CA ASP A 89 5.10 -0.22 10.31
C ASP A 89 6.33 -1.10 10.19
N VAL A 90 7.49 -0.46 10.11
CA VAL A 90 8.78 -1.14 10.16
C VAL A 90 9.68 -0.39 11.14
N SER A 91 10.45 -1.12 11.92
CA SER A 91 11.37 -0.59 12.92
C SER A 91 12.74 -1.24 12.72
N ASP A 92 13.73 -0.80 13.49
CA ASP A 92 15.08 -1.34 13.43
C ASP A 92 15.71 -1.20 12.03
N ILE A 93 15.33 -0.17 11.27
CA ILE A 93 15.92 0.09 9.95
C ILE A 93 17.30 0.72 10.09
N ASP A 94 18.25 0.12 9.40
CA ASP A 94 19.60 0.63 9.25
C ASP A 94 19.61 1.91 8.41
N VAL A 95 20.34 2.93 8.88
CA VAL A 95 20.47 4.22 8.18
C VAL A 95 21.88 4.37 7.64
N GLY A 96 22.02 4.44 6.32
CA GLY A 96 23.27 4.80 5.66
C GLY A 96 23.60 6.29 5.80
N CYS A 97 24.86 6.59 6.07
CA CYS A 97 25.40 7.94 6.20
C CYS A 97 26.22 8.35 4.98
N PRO A 98 26.36 9.67 4.69
CA PRO A 98 27.12 10.14 3.54
C PRO A 98 28.60 9.77 3.54
N ASP A 99 29.17 9.49 4.72
CA ASP A 99 30.55 9.02 4.88
C ASP A 99 30.73 7.51 4.61
N GLY A 100 29.65 6.81 4.27
CA GLY A 100 29.62 5.37 4.00
C GLY A 100 29.44 4.51 5.25
N SER A 101 29.31 5.10 6.44
CA SER A 101 28.94 4.37 7.65
C SER A 101 27.45 4.01 7.68
N THR A 102 27.08 3.00 8.45
CA THR A 102 25.69 2.62 8.72
C THR A 102 25.43 2.73 10.20
N ILE A 103 24.33 3.38 10.57
CA ILE A 103 23.81 3.39 11.94
C ILE A 103 22.77 2.27 12.01
N PRO A 104 23.07 1.18 12.73
CA PRO A 104 22.15 0.07 12.79
C PRO A 104 20.91 0.43 13.59
N LYS A 105 19.74 -0.08 13.18
CA LYS A 105 18.49 0.07 13.92
C LYS A 105 18.13 1.51 14.31
N ALA A 106 18.34 2.44 13.38
CA ALA A 106 18.32 3.87 13.65
C ALA A 106 17.07 4.57 13.14
N ALA A 107 16.09 3.83 12.60
CA ALA A 107 14.83 4.41 12.16
C ALA A 107 13.65 3.46 12.31
N HIS A 108 12.49 4.08 12.52
CA HIS A 108 11.20 3.46 12.25
C HIS A 108 10.50 4.22 11.14
N PHE A 109 9.70 3.52 10.34
CA PHE A 109 8.84 4.12 9.33
C PHE A 109 7.41 3.60 9.46
N HIS A 110 6.47 4.52 9.34
CA HIS A 110 5.07 4.23 9.06
C HIS A 110 4.80 4.48 7.57
N TYR A 111 4.48 3.44 6.82
CA TYR A 111 4.13 3.54 5.40
C TYR A 111 2.64 3.42 5.21
N GLU A 112 2.10 4.26 4.32
CA GLU A 112 0.76 4.08 3.78
C GLU A 112 0.74 4.25 2.25
N TRP A 113 0.08 3.35 1.52
CA TRP A 113 -0.06 3.45 0.06
C TRP A 113 -1.43 3.01 -0.46
N ASN A 114 -1.75 3.50 -1.66
CA ASN A 114 -2.96 3.13 -2.37
C ASN A 114 -2.78 1.77 -3.08
N PRO A 115 -3.71 0.82 -2.94
CA PRO A 115 -3.58 -0.52 -3.54
C PRO A 115 -3.61 -0.51 -5.08
N SER A 116 -4.23 0.49 -5.69
CA SER A 116 -4.41 0.57 -7.15
C SER A 116 -3.32 1.38 -7.83
N SER A 117 -3.00 2.57 -7.32
CA SER A 117 -1.94 3.42 -7.90
C SER A 117 -0.54 3.01 -7.47
N LEU A 118 -0.44 2.20 -6.39
CA LEU A 118 0.82 1.79 -5.78
C LEU A 118 1.67 2.97 -5.28
N SER A 119 1.06 4.13 -5.11
CA SER A 119 1.68 5.37 -4.65
C SER A 119 1.34 5.60 -3.18
N GLY A 120 2.27 6.14 -2.42
CA GLY A 120 2.09 6.33 -1.00
C GLY A 120 3.10 7.26 -0.37
N THR A 121 3.15 7.21 0.96
CA THR A 121 4.05 7.99 1.79
C THR A 121 4.69 7.12 2.86
N GLY A 122 5.92 7.45 3.23
CA GLY A 122 6.57 6.96 4.44
C GLY A 122 6.83 8.11 5.41
N GLU A 123 6.46 7.94 6.67
CA GLU A 123 6.86 8.82 7.75
C GLU A 123 7.90 8.12 8.61
N GLY A 124 9.15 8.54 8.46
CA GLY A 124 10.27 8.03 9.21
C GLY A 124 10.56 8.87 10.44
N THR A 125 10.82 8.25 11.57
CA THR A 125 11.48 8.91 12.71
C THR A 125 12.84 8.27 12.88
N ARG A 126 13.87 9.09 13.08
CA ARG A 126 15.21 8.59 13.41
C ARG A 126 15.36 8.44 14.91
N GLU A 127 15.94 7.32 15.31
CA GLU A 127 16.23 6.95 16.68
C GLU A 127 17.76 6.89 16.86
N GLY A 128 18.26 7.43 17.97
CA GLY A 128 19.71 7.45 18.25
C GLY A 128 20.47 8.64 17.64
N PRO A 129 21.81 8.67 17.79
CA PRO A 129 22.63 9.75 17.24
C PRO A 129 22.54 9.69 15.71
N GLY A 130 22.21 10.81 15.07
CA GLY A 130 22.27 10.90 13.61
C GLY A 130 23.68 10.70 13.07
N CYS A 131 23.80 10.74 11.74
CA CYS A 131 25.09 10.67 11.07
C CYS A 131 26.06 11.72 11.65
N PRO A 132 27.34 11.36 11.88
CA PRO A 132 28.33 12.28 12.42
C PRO A 132 28.36 13.63 11.68
N GLY A 133 28.22 14.74 12.40
CA GLY A 133 28.24 16.09 11.84
C GLY A 133 26.94 16.59 11.22
N LEU A 134 25.85 15.80 11.25
CA LEU A 134 24.53 16.22 10.80
C LEU A 134 23.56 16.35 11.99
N VAL A 135 22.84 17.46 12.04
CA VAL A 135 21.65 17.58 12.91
C VAL A 135 20.61 16.65 12.31
N THR A 136 20.23 15.63 13.06
CA THR A 136 19.27 14.63 12.61
C THR A 136 17.91 15.31 12.47
N PRO A 137 17.27 15.36 11.29
CA PRO A 137 15.85 15.64 11.28
C PRO A 137 15.19 14.51 12.06
N VAL A 138 14.48 14.87 13.13
CA VAL A 138 13.79 13.93 14.03
C VAL A 138 12.74 13.13 13.24
N ARG A 139 12.26 13.69 12.13
CA ARG A 139 11.24 13.11 11.25
C ARG A 139 11.62 13.35 9.79
N ALA A 140 11.40 12.36 8.93
CA ALA A 140 11.50 12.48 7.48
C ALA A 140 10.17 12.06 6.85
N ILE A 141 9.69 12.81 5.87
CA ILE A 141 8.55 12.40 5.04
C ILE A 141 9.09 12.02 3.67
N THR A 142 8.68 10.85 3.20
CA THR A 142 9.03 10.34 1.88
C THR A 142 7.78 10.06 1.07
N ASP A 143 7.90 10.25 -0.24
CA ASP A 143 6.95 9.71 -1.21
C ASP A 143 7.45 8.34 -1.65
N ILE A 144 6.56 7.35 -1.71
CA ILE A 144 6.88 6.01 -2.20
C ILE A 144 6.08 5.69 -3.46
N GLN A 145 6.72 4.99 -4.38
CA GLN A 145 6.06 4.39 -5.53
C GLN A 145 6.51 2.94 -5.66
N LEU A 146 5.55 2.02 -5.57
CA LEU A 146 5.77 0.61 -5.85
C LEU A 146 5.49 0.33 -7.33
N LYS A 147 6.25 -0.60 -7.89
CA LYS A 147 6.06 -1.13 -9.24
C LYS A 147 6.29 -2.64 -9.23
N LEU A 148 5.29 -3.40 -9.66
CA LEU A 148 5.42 -4.85 -9.84
C LEU A 148 6.50 -5.15 -10.90
N VAL A 149 7.36 -6.12 -10.61
CA VAL A 149 8.49 -6.55 -11.45
C VAL A 149 8.16 -7.84 -12.18
#